data_AF-K1YM97-F1
#
_entry.id   AF-K1YM97-F1
#
_cell.length_a   1.000
_cell.length_b   1.000
_cell.length_c   1.000
_cell.angle_alpha   90.00
_cell.angle_beta   90.00
_cell.angle_gamma   90.00
#
_symmetry.space_group_name_H-M   'P 1'
#
loop_
_entity.id
_entity.type
_entity.pdbx_description
1 polymer ?
#
loop_
_entity_poly.entity_id
_entity_poly.type
_entity_poly.pdbx_seq_one_letter_code
_entity_poly.pdbx_strand_id
1 'polypeptide(L)'
;MELFSVGSSTCSKGAAIIAQAESVGLDPRVLYEAVIDLSSEGLLTANCINLAAGILIQDLGLPKYFFQHINKVPLANLLQSIAASIKVIDGRVVLSGRVAQIDFDATQSGVVQWVRIATEETRENMEEVLEHLISGHRREYYFSPESKYYTYIIRPETVADYPREAFAASRFLFSLAGDYDVTPAPTRKRYEKFLRESEESLTPLIGVYNLPESGETRLMFNSDFVAPQLPVLRKILEGHGLTLLRAYWEPYLGQASVPSSICTLYVGGELTRKQEGGVVGDLRAFLAFAVGPVKHLYLQGAIGFQEMLFAGNAIDFTHLFIFKESENFTDREILENLASRDQREAFAKRIQSSNKSTYSARLIQETVDKHPDLISFLYPLFERKFSPGAATRISEEEIDRKWLEFDKIIASRFIDFPLGYEIFKFMFKIVGCTLKTNFYKEEKRSFAFRFDNRILDPLVFNRFVFGIFFVNGHYSCGTHLRAADIARGGLR
;
A
#
# COMPACT_ATOMS: atom_id res chain seq x y z
N MET A 1 -43.84 42.70 -19.54
CA MET A 1 -43.21 43.36 -20.72
C MET A 1 -41.83 43.75 -20.26
N GLU A 2 -40.73 43.10 -20.62
CA GLU A 2 -40.32 42.36 -21.83
C GLU A 2 -39.59 41.07 -21.39
N LEU A 3 -40.14 39.88 -21.66
CA LEU A 3 -39.70 38.97 -22.73
C LEU A 3 -38.18 38.68 -22.75
N PHE A 4 -37.76 37.72 -21.91
CA PHE A 4 -36.53 36.95 -22.15
C PHE A 4 -36.64 36.24 -23.50
N SER A 5 -35.72 36.53 -24.42
CA SER A 5 -35.62 35.82 -25.68
C SER A 5 -35.18 34.38 -25.42
N VAL A 6 -36.08 33.45 -25.72
CA VAL A 6 -35.76 32.04 -25.94
C VAL A 6 -34.89 31.96 -27.20
N GLY A 7 -33.57 31.98 -27.00
CA GLY A 7 -32.58 31.74 -28.05
C GLY A 7 -32.38 30.24 -28.23
N SER A 8 -33.07 29.63 -29.19
CA SER A 8 -32.74 28.29 -29.67
C SER A 8 -31.35 28.32 -30.31
N SER A 9 -30.39 27.57 -29.74
CA SER A 9 -29.27 27.04 -30.50
C SER A 9 -29.15 25.54 -30.23
N THR A 10 -29.95 24.76 -30.95
CA THR A 10 -29.85 23.29 -31.02
C THR A 10 -28.61 22.82 -31.79
N CYS A 11 -27.68 23.72 -32.12
CA CYS A 11 -26.44 23.44 -32.85
C CYS A 11 -25.18 23.34 -31.96
N SER A 12 -25.26 23.47 -30.62
CA SER A 12 -24.08 23.80 -29.79
C SER A 12 -23.64 22.80 -28.71
N LYS A 13 -24.25 21.62 -28.56
CA LYS A 13 -23.72 20.57 -27.64
C LYS A 13 -22.93 19.46 -28.33
N GLY A 14 -23.45 18.92 -29.45
CA GLY A 14 -22.77 17.85 -30.19
C GLY A 14 -21.47 18.31 -30.88
N ALA A 15 -21.50 19.47 -31.54
CA ALA A 15 -20.31 20.03 -32.19
C ALA A 15 -19.18 20.36 -31.19
N ALA A 16 -19.54 20.81 -29.98
CA ALA A 16 -18.58 21.07 -28.92
C ALA A 16 -17.91 19.78 -28.41
N ILE A 17 -18.68 18.70 -28.23
CA ILE A 17 -18.15 17.39 -27.82
C ILE A 17 -17.25 16.79 -28.90
N ILE A 18 -17.60 16.94 -30.18
CA ILE A 18 -16.75 16.49 -31.29
C ILE A 18 -15.41 17.24 -31.29
N ALA A 19 -15.42 18.56 -31.16
CA ALA A 19 -14.20 19.35 -31.07
C ALA A 19 -13.34 18.96 -29.85
N GLN A 20 -13.98 18.64 -28.72
CA GLN A 20 -13.30 18.12 -27.53
C GLN A 20 -12.69 16.74 -27.77
N ALA A 21 -13.42 15.82 -28.42
CA ALA A 21 -12.92 14.49 -28.78
C ALA A 21 -11.67 14.58 -29.65
N GLU A 22 -11.67 15.44 -30.68
CA GLU A 22 -10.49 15.70 -31.52
C GLU A 22 -9.31 16.23 -30.70
N SER A 23 -9.55 17.12 -29.73
CA SER A 23 -8.51 17.73 -28.91
C SER A 23 -7.75 16.70 -28.03
N VAL A 24 -8.42 15.63 -27.63
CA VAL A 24 -7.84 14.52 -26.85
C VAL A 24 -7.34 13.37 -27.73
N GLY A 25 -7.57 13.43 -29.04
CA GLY A 25 -7.15 12.42 -30.01
C GLY A 25 -8.12 11.24 -30.14
N LEU A 26 -9.38 11.39 -29.71
CA LEU A 26 -10.45 10.42 -29.95
C LEU A 26 -10.99 10.63 -31.37
N ASP A 27 -11.04 9.57 -32.19
CA ASP A 27 -11.64 9.64 -33.53
C ASP A 27 -13.14 10.00 -33.41
N PRO A 28 -13.59 11.15 -33.94
CA PRO A 28 -14.99 11.56 -33.88
C PRO A 28 -15.94 10.56 -34.53
N ARG A 29 -15.48 9.77 -35.52
CA ARG A 29 -16.29 8.74 -36.17
C ARG A 29 -16.63 7.63 -35.18
N VAL A 30 -15.62 7.17 -34.42
CA VAL A 30 -15.78 6.14 -33.40
C VAL A 30 -16.72 6.61 -32.30
N LEU A 31 -16.58 7.87 -31.85
CA LEU A 31 -17.49 8.48 -30.88
C LEU A 31 -18.92 8.57 -31.42
N TYR A 32 -19.09 9.07 -32.64
CA TYR A 32 -20.40 9.25 -33.26
C TYR A 32 -21.14 7.92 -33.47
N GLU A 33 -20.44 6.90 -33.97
CA GLU A 33 -20.99 5.55 -34.11
C GLU A 33 -21.41 4.95 -32.76
N ALA A 34 -20.60 5.10 -31.72
CA ALA A 34 -20.95 4.64 -30.37
C ALA A 34 -22.19 5.36 -29.82
N VAL A 35 -22.30 6.68 -30.02
CA VAL A 35 -23.46 7.47 -29.57
C VAL A 35 -24.74 7.07 -30.32
N ILE A 36 -24.68 6.82 -31.62
CA ILE A 36 -25.83 6.36 -32.42
C ILE A 36 -26.30 5.00 -31.94
N ASP A 37 -25.39 4.04 -31.83
CA ASP A 37 -25.75 2.67 -31.44
C ASP A 37 -26.48 2.69 -30.08
N LEU A 38 -25.89 3.35 -29.07
CA LEU A 38 -26.49 3.49 -27.74
C LEU A 38 -27.84 4.22 -27.76
N SER A 39 -27.98 5.26 -28.58
CA SER A 39 -29.25 5.98 -28.70
C SER A 39 -30.32 5.16 -29.43
N SER A 40 -29.92 4.24 -30.32
CA SER A 40 -30.82 3.40 -31.09
C SER A 40 -31.40 2.24 -30.27
N GLU A 41 -30.70 1.80 -29.22
CA GLU A 41 -31.19 0.82 -28.24
C GLU A 41 -32.37 1.36 -27.39
N GLY A 42 -32.57 2.68 -27.34
CA GLY A 42 -33.71 3.32 -26.68
C GLY A 42 -33.66 3.36 -25.16
N LEU A 43 -32.62 2.80 -24.53
CA LEU A 43 -32.45 2.77 -23.06
C LEU A 43 -31.90 4.09 -22.48
N LEU A 44 -31.16 4.86 -23.29
CA LEU A 44 -30.53 6.12 -22.87
C LEU A 44 -30.83 7.23 -23.89
N THR A 45 -31.07 8.45 -23.40
CA THR A 45 -31.28 9.60 -24.29
C THR A 45 -29.95 10.10 -24.85
N ALA A 46 -29.97 10.62 -26.09
CA ALA A 46 -28.81 11.26 -26.70
C ALA A 46 -28.21 12.38 -25.84
N ASN A 47 -29.04 13.10 -25.07
CA ASN A 47 -28.55 14.11 -24.13
C ASN A 47 -27.75 13.47 -22.97
N CYS A 48 -28.20 12.36 -22.39
CA CYS A 48 -27.44 11.65 -21.35
C CYS A 48 -26.10 11.12 -21.87
N ILE A 49 -26.08 10.58 -23.10
CA ILE A 49 -24.86 10.07 -23.72
C ILE A 49 -23.88 11.20 -24.01
N ASN A 50 -24.36 12.35 -24.50
CA ASN A 50 -23.52 13.54 -24.69
C ASN A 50 -22.91 14.06 -23.38
N LEU A 51 -23.69 14.07 -22.29
CA LEU A 51 -23.18 14.42 -20.97
C LEU A 51 -22.12 13.42 -20.49
N ALA A 52 -22.33 12.12 -20.73
CA ALA A 52 -21.36 11.08 -20.43
C ALA A 52 -20.05 11.24 -21.22
N ALA A 53 -20.14 11.61 -22.50
CA ALA A 53 -18.97 11.92 -23.32
C ALA A 53 -18.18 13.11 -22.77
N GLY A 54 -18.88 14.15 -22.29
CA GLY A 54 -18.25 15.27 -21.58
C GLY A 54 -17.45 14.83 -20.35
N ILE A 55 -18.07 14.03 -19.47
CA ILE A 55 -17.39 13.47 -18.28
C ILE A 55 -16.18 12.63 -18.69
N LEU A 56 -16.34 11.72 -19.65
CA LEU A 56 -15.28 10.83 -20.12
C LEU A 56 -14.07 11.61 -20.65
N ILE A 57 -14.31 12.63 -21.49
CA ILE A 57 -13.27 13.38 -22.21
C ILE A 57 -12.61 14.42 -21.31
N GLN A 58 -13.38 15.08 -20.42
CA GLN A 58 -12.91 16.23 -19.65
C GLN A 58 -12.63 15.89 -18.19
N ASP A 59 -13.54 15.18 -17.54
CA ASP A 59 -13.53 15.09 -16.07
C ASP A 59 -12.72 13.92 -15.53
N LEU A 60 -12.60 12.81 -16.27
CA LEU A 60 -11.90 11.61 -15.77
C LEU A 60 -10.37 11.74 -15.79
N GLY A 61 -9.80 12.76 -16.46
CA GLY A 61 -8.35 12.97 -16.50
C GLY A 61 -7.57 11.88 -17.23
N LEU A 62 -8.20 11.19 -18.20
CA LEU A 62 -7.57 10.12 -18.96
C LEU A 62 -6.54 10.68 -19.96
N PRO A 63 -5.41 10.00 -20.19
CA PRO A 63 -4.36 10.48 -21.08
C PRO A 63 -4.79 10.36 -22.55
N LYS A 64 -4.24 11.23 -23.42
CA LYS A 64 -4.49 11.17 -24.88
C LYS A 64 -4.29 9.78 -25.49
N TYR A 65 -3.29 9.05 -24.99
CA TYR A 65 -3.00 7.68 -25.42
C TYR A 65 -4.21 6.74 -25.24
N PHE A 66 -5.00 6.90 -24.16
CA PHE A 66 -6.21 6.10 -23.95
C PHE A 66 -7.22 6.32 -25.08
N PHE A 67 -7.47 7.58 -25.44
CA PHE A 67 -8.41 7.96 -26.48
C PHE A 67 -7.96 7.59 -27.90
N GLN A 68 -6.65 7.55 -28.15
CA GLN A 68 -6.08 7.16 -29.43
C GLN A 68 -6.23 5.66 -29.73
N HIS A 69 -6.39 4.83 -28.70
CA HIS A 69 -6.40 3.37 -28.83
C HIS A 69 -7.73 2.74 -28.43
N ILE A 70 -8.72 3.54 -28.01
CA ILE A 70 -10.04 3.03 -27.66
C ILE A 70 -10.87 2.75 -28.93
N ASN A 71 -11.39 1.53 -29.02
CA ASN A 71 -12.29 1.12 -30.11
C ASN A 71 -13.75 1.40 -29.76
N LYS A 72 -14.62 1.31 -30.78
CA LYS A 72 -16.06 1.60 -30.67
C LYS A 72 -16.77 0.87 -29.53
N VAL A 73 -16.62 -0.45 -29.45
CA VAL A 73 -17.35 -1.27 -28.46
C VAL A 73 -16.93 -0.91 -27.01
N PRO A 74 -15.62 -0.87 -26.67
CA PRO A 74 -15.19 -0.38 -25.36
C PRO A 74 -15.67 1.04 -25.03
N LEU A 75 -15.66 1.93 -26.02
CA LEU A 75 -16.14 3.30 -25.86
C LEU A 75 -17.65 3.35 -25.56
N ALA A 76 -18.46 2.60 -26.31
CA ALA A 76 -19.91 2.53 -26.09
C ALA A 76 -20.25 2.04 -24.67
N ASN A 77 -19.59 0.98 -24.21
CA ASN A 77 -19.81 0.45 -22.86
C ASN A 77 -19.46 1.46 -21.75
N LEU A 78 -18.38 2.22 -21.94
CA LEU A 78 -18.00 3.32 -21.03
C LEU A 78 -19.05 4.42 -21.00
N LEU A 79 -19.46 4.89 -22.18
CA LEU A 79 -20.47 5.93 -22.29
C LEU A 79 -21.80 5.51 -21.68
N GLN A 80 -22.25 4.27 -21.92
CA GLN A 80 -23.47 3.71 -21.34
C GLN A 80 -23.40 3.70 -19.81
N SER A 81 -22.28 3.25 -19.26
CA SER A 81 -22.07 3.10 -17.81
C SER A 81 -21.99 4.44 -17.08
N ILE A 82 -21.28 5.40 -17.68
CA ILE A 82 -21.24 6.78 -17.19
C ILE A 82 -22.65 7.37 -17.26
N ALA A 83 -23.33 7.26 -18.42
CA ALA A 83 -24.66 7.82 -18.63
C ALA A 83 -25.71 7.27 -17.65
N ALA A 84 -25.66 5.98 -17.32
CA ALA A 84 -26.54 5.34 -16.36
C ALA A 84 -26.34 5.86 -14.91
N SER A 85 -25.22 6.52 -14.64
CA SER A 85 -24.82 6.93 -13.29
C SER A 85 -24.78 8.44 -13.09
N ILE A 86 -25.22 9.24 -14.08
CA ILE A 86 -25.24 10.70 -14.01
C ILE A 86 -26.35 11.21 -13.09
N LYS A 87 -26.03 12.23 -12.30
CA LYS A 87 -26.97 13.08 -11.55
C LYS A 87 -26.71 14.56 -11.87
N VAL A 88 -27.77 15.37 -11.78
CA VAL A 88 -27.65 16.82 -11.88
C VAL A 88 -27.85 17.41 -10.48
N ILE A 89 -26.81 18.04 -9.95
CA ILE A 89 -26.81 18.70 -8.64
C ILE A 89 -26.40 20.16 -8.88
N ASP A 90 -27.23 21.12 -8.45
CA ASP A 90 -27.00 22.56 -8.61
C ASP A 90 -26.63 22.99 -10.04
N GLY A 91 -27.26 22.37 -11.04
CA GLY A 91 -27.02 22.64 -12.45
C GLY A 91 -25.71 22.05 -13.01
N ARG A 92 -24.92 21.36 -12.19
CA ARG A 92 -23.72 20.61 -12.61
C ARG A 92 -24.04 19.13 -12.79
N VAL A 93 -23.42 18.55 -13.81
CA VAL A 93 -23.54 17.13 -14.12
C VAL A 93 -22.44 16.40 -13.35
N VAL A 94 -22.81 15.50 -12.46
CA VAL A 94 -21.89 14.75 -11.61
C VAL A 94 -22.21 13.27 -11.64
N LEU A 95 -21.23 12.44 -11.34
CA LEU A 95 -21.44 11.02 -11.16
C LEU A 95 -22.06 10.72 -9.80
N SER A 96 -23.09 9.89 -9.76
CA SER A 96 -23.61 9.35 -8.51
C SER A 96 -22.61 8.38 -7.88
N GLY A 97 -22.54 8.33 -6.55
CA GLY A 97 -21.43 7.71 -5.82
C GLY A 97 -21.06 6.26 -6.17
N ARG A 98 -21.92 5.48 -6.82
CA ARG A 98 -21.58 4.14 -7.31
C ARG A 98 -21.65 4.12 -8.83
N VAL A 99 -20.56 4.46 -9.50
CA VAL A 99 -20.47 4.29 -10.96
C VAL A 99 -19.80 2.97 -11.31
N ALA A 100 -20.69 2.08 -11.75
CA ALA A 100 -20.51 1.00 -12.70
C ALA A 100 -19.36 0.01 -12.48
N GLN A 101 -19.76 -1.22 -12.13
CA GLN A 101 -19.07 -2.39 -12.60
C GLN A 101 -19.28 -2.50 -14.12
N ILE A 102 -18.32 -2.01 -14.89
CA ILE A 102 -18.25 -2.31 -16.33
C ILE A 102 -17.48 -3.61 -16.45
N ASP A 103 -18.20 -4.71 -16.66
CA ASP A 103 -17.63 -5.96 -17.13
C ASP A 103 -17.72 -5.90 -18.66
N PHE A 104 -16.59 -5.74 -19.34
CA PHE A 104 -16.58 -5.70 -20.79
C PHE A 104 -16.75 -7.13 -21.30
N ASP A 105 -17.98 -7.62 -21.43
CA ASP A 105 -18.23 -8.92 -22.03
C ASP A 105 -17.91 -8.85 -23.54
N ALA A 106 -16.64 -9.09 -23.89
CA ALA A 106 -16.13 -8.99 -25.24
C ALA A 106 -16.48 -10.26 -26.04
N THR A 107 -17.76 -10.43 -26.38
CA THR A 107 -18.23 -11.55 -27.22
C THR A 107 -17.70 -11.53 -28.66
N GLN A 108 -16.89 -10.53 -29.07
CA GLN A 108 -16.28 -10.51 -30.41
C GLN A 108 -14.79 -10.10 -30.47
N SER A 109 -14.16 -9.66 -29.36
CA SER A 109 -12.75 -9.18 -29.39
C SER A 109 -11.87 -9.66 -28.23
N GLY A 110 -12.36 -10.52 -27.35
CA GLY A 110 -11.51 -11.36 -26.50
C GLY A 110 -10.79 -10.70 -25.31
N VAL A 111 -10.96 -9.40 -25.04
CA VAL A 111 -10.33 -8.74 -23.87
C VAL A 111 -11.40 -8.07 -23.00
N VAL A 112 -11.65 -8.65 -21.82
CA VAL A 112 -12.59 -8.16 -20.79
C VAL A 112 -11.91 -7.15 -19.87
N GLN A 113 -11.79 -5.89 -20.25
CA GLN A 113 -11.29 -4.87 -19.31
C GLN A 113 -12.32 -4.61 -18.20
N TRP A 114 -11.91 -4.12 -17.04
CA TRP A 114 -12.80 -3.60 -16.00
C TRP A 114 -12.47 -2.13 -15.79
N VAL A 115 -13.44 -1.26 -16.02
CA VAL A 115 -13.30 0.16 -15.68
C VAL A 115 -14.16 0.46 -14.46
N ARG A 116 -13.59 1.18 -13.49
CA ARG A 116 -14.28 1.64 -12.28
C ARG A 116 -13.99 3.11 -12.09
N ILE A 117 -15.03 3.89 -11.78
CA ILE A 117 -14.91 5.33 -11.54
C ILE A 117 -15.48 5.63 -10.15
N ALA A 118 -14.64 6.16 -9.28
CA ALA A 118 -15.05 6.63 -7.97
C ALA A 118 -15.00 8.15 -7.87
N THR A 119 -15.88 8.67 -7.02
CA THR A 119 -15.86 10.04 -6.52
C THR A 119 -14.98 10.11 -5.27
N GLU A 120 -14.68 11.32 -4.78
CA GLU A 120 -14.01 11.53 -3.50
C GLU A 120 -14.69 10.77 -2.34
N GLU A 121 -16.03 10.76 -2.30
CA GLU A 121 -16.82 10.12 -1.24
C GLU A 121 -16.83 8.60 -1.31
N THR A 122 -16.62 8.03 -2.50
CA THR A 122 -16.83 6.58 -2.73
C THR A 122 -15.58 5.79 -3.05
N ARG A 123 -14.45 6.50 -3.20
CA ARG A 123 -13.13 5.94 -3.45
C ARG A 123 -12.74 4.87 -2.44
N GLU A 124 -12.86 5.15 -1.15
CA GLU A 124 -12.34 4.26 -0.10
C GLU A 124 -13.07 2.92 -0.09
N ASN A 125 -14.41 2.95 -0.08
CA ASN A 125 -15.23 1.75 -0.19
C ASN A 125 -14.94 0.95 -1.46
N MET A 126 -14.67 1.64 -2.58
CA MET A 126 -14.34 0.97 -3.84
C MET A 126 -12.95 0.33 -3.81
N GLU A 127 -11.94 1.02 -3.27
CA GLU A 127 -10.58 0.48 -3.15
C GLU A 127 -10.54 -0.72 -2.20
N GLU A 128 -11.35 -0.74 -1.13
CA GLU A 128 -11.51 -1.87 -0.22
C GLU A 128 -12.08 -3.11 -0.94
N VAL A 129 -13.12 -2.92 -1.77
CA VAL A 129 -13.69 -4.00 -2.58
C VAL A 129 -12.69 -4.53 -3.63
N LEU A 130 -11.89 -3.64 -4.22
CA LEU A 130 -10.92 -4.01 -5.25
C LEU A 130 -9.64 -4.64 -4.70
N GLU A 131 -9.30 -4.45 -3.42
CA GLU A 131 -7.97 -4.75 -2.86
C GLU A 131 -7.47 -6.17 -3.21
N HIS A 132 -8.36 -7.16 -3.15
CA HIS A 132 -8.04 -8.57 -3.42
C HIS A 132 -8.31 -9.02 -4.86
N LEU A 133 -9.09 -8.26 -5.62
CA LEU A 133 -9.55 -8.64 -6.95
C LEU A 133 -8.56 -8.24 -8.06
N ILE A 134 -7.69 -7.27 -7.80
CA ILE A 134 -6.87 -6.65 -8.84
C ILE A 134 -5.38 -7.00 -8.72
N SER A 135 -5.01 -7.87 -7.79
CA SER A 135 -3.62 -8.31 -7.62
C SER A 135 -3.19 -9.23 -8.76
N GLY A 136 -2.00 -9.01 -9.32
CA GLY A 136 -1.48 -9.77 -10.47
C GLY A 136 -2.03 -9.37 -11.84
N HIS A 137 -3.09 -8.58 -11.87
CA HIS A 137 -3.64 -7.98 -13.08
C HIS A 137 -2.83 -6.76 -13.52
N ARG A 138 -2.76 -6.53 -14.84
CA ARG A 138 -2.33 -5.24 -15.36
C ARG A 138 -3.38 -4.21 -15.01
N ARG A 139 -2.97 -3.13 -14.36
CA ARG A 139 -3.89 -2.11 -13.88
C ARG A 139 -3.33 -0.70 -14.00
N GLU A 140 -4.26 0.22 -14.22
CA GLU A 140 -4.01 1.63 -14.42
C GLU A 140 -4.90 2.40 -13.45
N TYR A 141 -4.35 3.46 -12.89
CA TYR A 141 -5.02 4.41 -12.01
C TYR A 141 -4.85 5.79 -12.59
N TYR A 142 -5.93 6.58 -12.58
CA TYR A 142 -5.95 7.97 -13.00
C TYR A 142 -6.72 8.79 -11.97
N PHE A 143 -6.20 9.96 -11.64
CA PHE A 143 -6.82 10.93 -10.76
C PHE A 143 -6.91 12.27 -11.48
N SER A 144 -8.13 12.83 -11.51
CA SER A 144 -8.39 14.18 -12.01
C SER A 144 -8.45 15.15 -10.82
N PRO A 145 -7.47 16.05 -10.64
CA PRO A 145 -7.50 17.02 -9.54
C PRO A 145 -8.67 18.01 -9.64
N GLU A 146 -9.10 18.34 -10.86
CA GLU A 146 -10.16 19.31 -11.12
C GLU A 146 -11.53 18.77 -10.73
N SER A 147 -11.86 17.56 -11.21
CA SER A 147 -13.19 16.94 -11.00
C SER A 147 -13.21 15.95 -9.84
N LYS A 148 -12.06 15.66 -9.23
CA LYS A 148 -11.86 14.71 -8.12
C LYS A 148 -12.39 13.30 -8.40
N TYR A 149 -12.33 12.87 -9.66
CA TYR A 149 -12.63 11.50 -10.05
C TYR A 149 -11.39 10.62 -10.02
N TYR A 150 -11.62 9.37 -9.66
CA TYR A 150 -10.61 8.32 -9.57
C TYR A 150 -11.01 7.20 -10.52
N THR A 151 -10.24 7.00 -11.58
CA THR A 151 -10.52 5.98 -12.60
C THR A 151 -9.52 4.84 -12.50
N TYR A 152 -10.03 3.61 -12.53
CA TYR A 152 -9.25 2.39 -12.46
C TYR A 152 -9.57 1.57 -13.71
N ILE A 153 -8.54 1.14 -14.42
CA ILE A 153 -8.66 0.26 -15.58
C ILE A 153 -7.88 -1.00 -15.25
N ILE A 154 -8.55 -2.15 -15.21
CA ILE A 154 -7.96 -3.43 -14.85
C ILE A 154 -8.14 -4.37 -16.03
N ARG A 155 -7.10 -5.13 -16.37
CA ARG A 155 -7.17 -6.14 -17.44
C ARG A 155 -7.33 -7.52 -16.83
N PRO A 156 -8.07 -8.42 -17.48
CA PRO A 156 -8.50 -9.67 -16.89
C PRO A 156 -7.34 -10.66 -16.82
N GLU A 157 -6.35 -10.56 -17.70
CA GLU A 157 -5.23 -11.48 -17.75
C GLU A 157 -4.26 -11.24 -16.59
N THR A 158 -3.66 -12.35 -16.16
CA THR A 158 -2.60 -12.42 -15.17
C THR A 158 -1.45 -13.26 -15.69
N VAL A 159 -0.32 -13.20 -15.02
CA VAL A 159 0.84 -14.06 -15.32
C VAL A 159 0.49 -15.56 -15.19
N ALA A 160 -0.46 -15.91 -14.32
CA ALA A 160 -0.84 -17.29 -14.04
C ALA A 160 -1.65 -17.94 -15.18
N ASP A 161 -2.22 -17.15 -16.08
CA ASP A 161 -3.01 -17.64 -17.21
C ASP A 161 -2.15 -18.20 -18.35
N TYR A 162 -0.82 -18.04 -18.26
CA TYR A 162 0.14 -18.46 -19.28
C TYR A 162 1.19 -19.43 -18.74
N PRO A 163 1.65 -20.39 -19.56
CA PRO A 163 2.75 -21.29 -19.18
C PRO A 163 4.06 -20.50 -19.06
N ARG A 164 4.96 -20.92 -18.14
CA ARG A 164 6.20 -20.19 -17.84
C ARG A 164 7.10 -20.04 -19.07
N GLU A 165 7.07 -21.00 -19.99
CA GLU A 165 7.85 -21.04 -21.23
C GLU A 165 7.44 -19.91 -22.19
N ALA A 166 6.20 -19.42 -22.12
CA ALA A 166 5.74 -18.31 -22.96
C ALA A 166 6.48 -17.00 -22.65
N PHE A 167 7.04 -16.85 -21.44
CA PHE A 167 7.76 -15.67 -20.99
C PHE A 167 9.26 -15.68 -21.39
N ALA A 168 9.67 -16.53 -22.33
CA ALA A 168 11.07 -16.65 -22.74
C ALA A 168 11.61 -15.38 -23.42
N ALA A 169 10.79 -14.70 -24.23
CA ALA A 169 11.21 -13.49 -24.94
C ALA A 169 11.18 -12.23 -24.05
N SER A 170 10.17 -12.13 -23.19
CA SER A 170 10.05 -11.10 -22.16
C SER A 170 9.31 -11.68 -20.97
N ARG A 171 9.70 -11.25 -19.76
CA ARG A 171 9.05 -11.71 -18.52
C ARG A 171 7.74 -10.98 -18.23
N PHE A 172 7.42 -9.94 -18.98
CA PHE A 172 6.25 -9.11 -18.72
C PHE A 172 4.99 -9.64 -19.38
N LEU A 173 3.85 -9.41 -18.74
CA LEU A 173 2.55 -9.84 -19.26
C LEU A 173 2.19 -9.14 -20.57
N PHE A 174 2.64 -7.89 -20.78
CA PHE A 174 2.41 -7.17 -22.05
C PHE A 174 2.90 -7.92 -23.29
N SER A 175 3.81 -8.91 -23.19
CA SER A 175 4.26 -9.66 -24.37
C SER A 175 3.29 -10.77 -24.80
N LEU A 176 2.33 -11.13 -23.93
CA LEU A 176 1.43 -12.27 -24.13
C LEU A 176 -0.04 -11.87 -24.22
N ALA A 177 -0.44 -10.81 -23.51
CA ALA A 177 -1.83 -10.34 -23.46
C ALA A 177 -2.27 -9.55 -24.71
N GLY A 178 -1.71 -9.81 -25.88
CA GLY A 178 -2.00 -9.07 -27.13
C GLY A 178 -1.53 -7.61 -27.15
N ASP A 179 -0.97 -7.13 -26.03
CA ASP A 179 -0.55 -5.75 -25.80
C ASP A 179 0.83 -5.40 -26.33
N TYR A 180 1.54 -6.39 -26.88
CA TYR A 180 2.93 -6.20 -27.24
C TYR A 180 3.05 -5.09 -28.28
N ASP A 181 2.26 -5.16 -29.36
CA ASP A 181 2.30 -4.19 -30.45
C ASP A 181 1.69 -2.84 -30.07
N VAL A 182 0.82 -2.82 -29.05
CA VAL A 182 0.16 -1.62 -28.54
C VAL A 182 1.07 -0.86 -27.57
N THR A 183 1.83 -1.57 -26.72
CA THR A 183 2.72 -0.95 -25.73
C THR A 183 3.98 -0.39 -26.40
N PRO A 184 4.26 0.92 -26.31
CA PRO A 184 5.38 1.53 -27.03
C PRO A 184 6.73 0.88 -26.71
N ALA A 185 7.55 0.63 -27.73
CA ALA A 185 8.87 0.01 -27.56
C ALA A 185 9.77 0.70 -26.51
N PRO A 186 9.81 2.05 -26.39
CA PRO A 186 10.55 2.72 -25.31
C PRO A 186 10.05 2.37 -23.91
N THR A 187 8.74 2.18 -23.74
CA THR A 187 8.11 1.80 -22.47
C THR A 187 8.48 0.36 -22.09
N ARG A 188 8.40 -0.58 -23.06
CA ARG A 188 8.80 -1.99 -22.83
C ARG A 188 10.26 -2.09 -22.39
N LYS A 189 11.18 -1.45 -23.13
CA LYS A 189 12.62 -1.43 -22.80
C LYS A 189 12.89 -0.84 -21.41
N ARG A 190 12.10 0.15 -20.99
CA ARG A 190 12.22 0.77 -19.66
C ARG A 190 11.86 -0.21 -18.55
N TYR A 191 10.74 -0.91 -18.68
CA TYR A 191 10.32 -1.93 -17.70
C TYR A 191 11.33 -3.07 -17.62
N GLU A 192 11.79 -3.58 -18.75
CA GLU A 192 12.79 -4.64 -18.80
C GLU A 192 14.15 -4.23 -18.22
N LYS A 193 14.59 -2.99 -18.48
CA LYS A 193 15.80 -2.44 -17.87
C LYS A 193 15.64 -2.33 -16.35
N PHE A 194 14.54 -1.74 -15.88
CA PHE A 194 14.31 -1.52 -14.46
C PHE A 194 14.20 -2.83 -13.68
N LEU A 195 13.57 -3.86 -14.25
CA LEU A 195 13.47 -5.19 -13.62
C LEU A 195 14.87 -5.78 -13.39
N ARG A 196 15.77 -5.73 -14.38
CA ARG A 196 17.15 -6.22 -14.22
C ARG A 196 17.90 -5.49 -13.10
N GLU A 197 17.84 -4.15 -13.10
CA GLU A 197 18.48 -3.33 -12.06
C GLU A 197 17.89 -3.61 -10.67
N SER A 198 16.58 -3.84 -10.59
CA SER A 198 15.91 -4.16 -9.32
C SER A 198 16.29 -5.53 -8.78
N GLU A 199 16.54 -6.53 -9.63
CA GLU A 199 16.95 -7.88 -9.22
C GLU A 199 18.41 -7.94 -8.77
N GLU A 200 19.27 -7.08 -9.31
CA GLU A 200 20.65 -6.92 -8.86
C GLU A 200 20.78 -6.11 -7.56
N SER A 201 19.73 -5.37 -7.18
CA SER A 201 19.73 -4.50 -6.01
C SER A 201 19.49 -5.25 -4.69
N LEU A 202 20.35 -4.99 -3.69
CA LEU A 202 20.21 -5.55 -2.35
C LEU A 202 19.06 -4.91 -1.55
N THR A 203 18.84 -3.61 -1.73
CA THR A 203 17.75 -2.84 -1.11
C THR A 203 16.66 -2.51 -2.12
N PRO A 204 15.44 -2.14 -1.69
CA PRO A 204 14.40 -1.72 -2.64
C PRO A 204 14.88 -0.58 -3.54
N LEU A 205 14.88 -0.82 -4.85
CA LEU A 205 15.28 0.16 -5.86
C LEU A 205 14.09 1.08 -6.17
N ILE A 206 14.36 2.38 -6.20
CA ILE A 206 13.39 3.40 -6.62
C ILE A 206 14.05 4.23 -7.72
N GLY A 207 13.52 4.16 -8.93
CA GLY A 207 13.95 4.99 -10.04
C GLY A 207 13.14 6.28 -10.09
N VAL A 208 13.81 7.42 -10.14
CA VAL A 208 13.19 8.75 -10.28
C VAL A 208 13.53 9.32 -11.65
N TYR A 209 12.52 9.77 -12.39
CA TYR A 209 12.69 10.32 -13.73
C TYR A 209 11.79 11.53 -13.95
N ASN A 210 12.38 12.69 -14.16
CA ASN A 210 11.63 13.89 -14.54
C ASN A 210 11.18 13.78 -16.00
N LEU A 211 9.94 14.19 -16.30
CA LEU A 211 9.34 14.19 -17.62
C LEU A 211 8.90 15.62 -17.97
N PRO A 212 9.83 16.46 -18.47
CA PRO A 212 9.52 17.86 -18.79
C PRO A 212 8.39 18.01 -19.82
N GLU A 213 8.26 17.06 -20.74
CA GLU A 213 7.23 17.06 -21.79
C GLU A 213 5.80 16.97 -21.24
N SER A 214 5.61 16.23 -20.14
CA SER A 214 4.30 16.08 -19.49
C SER A 214 4.16 16.88 -18.20
N GLY A 215 5.24 17.55 -17.75
CA GLY A 215 5.25 18.26 -16.47
C GLY A 215 5.04 17.33 -15.27
N GLU A 216 5.55 16.10 -15.34
CA GLU A 216 5.39 15.08 -14.30
C GLU A 216 6.76 14.53 -13.86
N THR A 217 6.80 13.96 -12.65
CA THR A 217 7.90 13.11 -12.21
C THR A 217 7.44 11.68 -12.07
N ARG A 218 8.21 10.74 -12.63
CA ARG A 218 7.94 9.31 -12.59
C ARG A 218 8.79 8.61 -11.52
N LEU A 219 8.12 7.87 -10.63
CA LEU A 219 8.73 7.01 -9.62
C LEU A 219 8.47 5.55 -9.98
N MET A 220 9.50 4.73 -10.09
CA MET A 220 9.40 3.31 -10.44
C MET A 220 9.97 2.43 -9.32
N PHE A 221 9.28 1.37 -8.94
CA PHE A 221 9.77 0.39 -7.96
C PHE A 221 9.14 -0.99 -8.21
N ASN A 222 9.78 -2.04 -7.68
CA ASN A 222 9.20 -3.37 -7.69
C ASN A 222 8.10 -3.48 -6.63
N SER A 223 6.90 -3.90 -7.04
CA SER A 223 5.74 -4.10 -6.18
C SER A 223 5.37 -5.58 -6.16
N ASP A 224 5.70 -6.24 -5.07
CA ASP A 224 5.41 -7.64 -4.77
C ASP A 224 4.60 -7.79 -3.46
N PHE A 225 3.79 -6.77 -3.16
CA PHE A 225 2.78 -6.84 -2.12
C PHE A 225 1.63 -7.75 -2.54
N VAL A 226 1.04 -8.45 -1.56
CA VAL A 226 -0.17 -9.28 -1.77
C VAL A 226 -1.33 -8.45 -2.33
N ALA A 227 -1.42 -7.18 -1.93
CA ALA A 227 -2.43 -6.22 -2.33
C ALA A 227 -1.80 -4.89 -2.81
N PRO A 228 -2.49 -4.06 -3.61
CA PRO A 228 -1.92 -2.90 -4.30
C PRO A 228 -1.22 -1.83 -3.46
N GLN A 229 -1.60 -1.67 -2.20
CA GLN A 229 -1.14 -0.59 -1.30
C GLN A 229 -1.32 0.84 -1.84
N LEU A 230 -2.15 1.06 -2.86
CA LEU A 230 -2.36 2.37 -3.48
C LEU A 230 -2.78 3.46 -2.50
N PRO A 231 -3.69 3.24 -1.53
CA PRO A 231 -4.03 4.26 -0.54
C PRO A 231 -2.81 4.73 0.28
N VAL A 232 -1.93 3.79 0.66
CA VAL A 232 -0.73 4.10 1.44
C VAL A 232 0.27 4.87 0.59
N LEU A 233 0.50 4.43 -0.66
CA LEU A 233 1.36 5.13 -1.61
C LEU A 233 0.88 6.56 -1.87
N ARG A 234 -0.43 6.74 -2.08
CA ARG A 234 -1.05 8.07 -2.24
C ARG A 234 -0.80 8.95 -1.01
N LYS A 235 -1.02 8.43 0.20
CA LYS A 235 -0.82 9.18 1.44
C LYS A 235 0.64 9.54 1.70
N ILE A 236 1.59 8.64 1.36
CA ILE A 236 3.03 8.95 1.40
C ILE A 236 3.33 10.15 0.49
N LEU A 237 2.84 10.14 -0.75
CA LEU A 237 3.05 11.24 -1.69
C LEU A 237 2.44 12.56 -1.18
N GLU A 238 1.21 12.51 -0.67
CA GLU A 238 0.53 13.68 -0.07
C GLU A 238 1.34 14.27 1.10
N GLY A 239 1.97 13.42 1.92
CA GLY A 239 2.86 13.85 3.02
C GLY A 239 4.08 14.65 2.57
N HIS A 240 4.51 14.49 1.31
CA HIS A 240 5.58 15.28 0.68
C HIS A 240 5.07 16.42 -0.21
N GLY A 241 3.76 16.72 -0.14
CA GLY A 241 3.11 17.74 -0.96
C GLY A 241 3.03 17.36 -2.44
N LEU A 242 2.97 16.06 -2.74
CA LEU A 242 2.92 15.54 -4.11
C LEU A 242 1.55 14.95 -4.40
N THR A 243 1.00 15.26 -5.56
CA THR A 243 -0.26 14.70 -6.04
C THR A 243 0.01 13.55 -7.00
N LEU A 244 -0.49 12.35 -6.67
CA LEU A 244 -0.48 11.21 -7.58
C LEU A 244 -1.52 11.42 -8.68
N LEU A 245 -1.08 11.59 -9.92
CA LEU A 245 -1.96 11.80 -11.07
C LEU A 245 -2.32 10.49 -11.75
N ARG A 246 -1.35 9.58 -11.87
CA ARG A 246 -1.57 8.27 -12.47
C ARG A 246 -0.59 7.23 -11.97
N ALA A 247 -1.01 5.98 -12.00
CA ALA A 247 -0.17 4.86 -11.63
C ALA A 247 -0.42 3.64 -12.53
N TYR A 248 0.64 2.86 -12.76
CA TYR A 248 0.62 1.67 -13.60
C TYR A 248 1.28 0.53 -12.86
N TRP A 249 0.67 -0.66 -12.90
CA TRP A 249 1.29 -1.90 -12.48
C TRP A 249 1.38 -2.81 -13.68
N GLU A 250 2.62 -3.08 -14.07
CA GLU A 250 2.91 -3.99 -15.18
C GLU A 250 3.38 -5.32 -14.61
N PRO A 251 2.55 -6.39 -14.67
CA PRO A 251 2.88 -7.68 -14.10
C PRO A 251 4.01 -8.37 -14.84
N TYR A 252 4.82 -9.13 -14.11
CA TYR A 252 5.87 -9.95 -14.70
C TYR A 252 5.99 -11.30 -14.00
N LEU A 253 6.54 -12.28 -14.72
CA LEU A 253 6.86 -13.59 -14.18
C LEU A 253 8.00 -13.47 -13.15
N GLY A 254 7.62 -13.41 -11.88
CA GLY A 254 8.51 -13.44 -10.73
C GLY A 254 8.91 -14.85 -10.30
N GLN A 255 9.78 -14.92 -9.30
CA GLN A 255 10.12 -16.16 -8.59
C GLN A 255 9.24 -16.39 -7.36
N ALA A 256 8.67 -15.32 -6.80
CA ALA A 256 7.79 -15.38 -5.64
C ALA A 256 6.42 -15.97 -6.01
N SER A 257 5.74 -16.56 -5.03
CA SER A 257 4.35 -17.01 -5.16
C SER A 257 3.35 -15.85 -5.20
N VAL A 258 3.73 -14.68 -4.70
CA VAL A 258 2.92 -13.47 -4.71
C VAL A 258 3.02 -12.80 -6.10
N PRO A 259 1.90 -12.38 -6.70
CA PRO A 259 1.93 -11.66 -7.96
C PRO A 259 2.82 -10.41 -7.86
N SER A 260 3.75 -10.27 -8.81
CA SER A 260 4.73 -9.18 -8.82
C SER A 260 4.50 -8.27 -10.01
N SER A 261 4.76 -6.98 -9.84
CA SER A 261 4.64 -5.99 -10.91
C SER A 261 5.66 -4.89 -10.73
N ILE A 262 6.12 -4.29 -11.83
CA ILE A 262 6.79 -2.99 -11.71
C ILE A 262 5.71 -1.93 -11.56
N CYS A 263 5.68 -1.29 -10.39
CA CYS A 263 4.80 -0.17 -10.11
C CYS A 263 5.46 1.12 -10.59
N THR A 264 4.69 1.94 -11.29
CA THR A 264 5.11 3.24 -11.78
C THR A 264 4.11 4.30 -11.35
N LEU A 265 4.53 5.24 -10.52
CA LEU A 265 3.75 6.38 -10.08
C LEU A 265 4.16 7.62 -10.87
N TYR A 266 3.20 8.44 -11.26
CA TYR A 266 3.43 9.74 -11.89
C TYR A 266 2.84 10.82 -10.98
N VAL A 267 3.71 11.70 -10.51
CA VAL A 267 3.32 12.84 -9.68
C VAL A 267 3.39 14.13 -10.49
N GLY A 268 2.50 15.07 -10.20
CA GLY A 268 2.49 16.36 -10.87
C GLY A 268 3.71 17.21 -10.51
N GLY A 269 4.33 17.83 -11.53
CA GLY A 269 5.46 18.73 -11.39
C GLY A 269 6.83 18.04 -11.29
N GLU A 270 7.86 18.87 -11.19
CA GLU A 270 9.24 18.45 -10.90
C GLU A 270 9.48 18.41 -9.39
N LEU A 271 10.19 17.38 -8.92
CA LEU A 271 10.56 17.26 -7.52
C LEU A 271 11.72 18.20 -7.19
N THR A 272 11.59 18.97 -6.10
CA THR A 272 12.77 19.58 -5.47
C THR A 272 13.67 18.48 -4.88
N ARG A 273 14.98 18.74 -4.75
CA ARG A 273 15.91 17.78 -4.12
C ARG A 273 15.46 17.31 -2.73
N LYS A 274 14.82 18.21 -1.96
CA LYS A 274 14.28 17.89 -0.63
C LYS A 274 13.10 16.93 -0.72
N GLN A 275 12.16 17.18 -1.64
CA GLN A 275 11.02 16.29 -1.86
C GLN A 275 11.48 14.94 -2.40
N GLU A 276 12.40 14.92 -3.37
CA GLU A 276 12.95 13.68 -3.93
C GLU A 276 13.61 12.83 -2.83
N GLY A 277 14.51 13.41 -2.04
CA GLY A 277 15.16 12.68 -0.94
C GLY A 277 14.15 12.16 0.10
N GLY A 278 13.17 12.99 0.47
CA GLY A 278 12.12 12.61 1.43
C GLY A 278 11.24 11.47 0.92
N VAL A 279 10.66 11.62 -0.27
CA VAL A 279 9.72 10.64 -0.84
C VAL A 279 10.41 9.33 -1.16
N VAL A 280 11.65 9.36 -1.68
CA VAL A 280 12.44 8.16 -1.95
C VAL A 280 12.80 7.45 -0.64
N GLY A 281 13.16 8.20 0.41
CA GLY A 281 13.42 7.65 1.74
C GLY A 281 12.21 6.92 2.32
N ASP A 282 11.04 7.56 2.30
CA ASP A 282 9.81 6.97 2.85
C ASP A 282 9.30 5.79 2.02
N LEU A 283 9.31 5.89 0.68
CA LEU A 283 8.97 4.76 -0.18
C LEU A 283 9.92 3.58 0.06
N ARG A 284 11.23 3.81 0.20
CA ARG A 284 12.19 2.73 0.45
C ARG A 284 11.96 2.09 1.81
N ALA A 285 11.66 2.89 2.83
CA ALA A 285 11.31 2.39 4.15
C ALA A 285 10.02 1.54 4.12
N PHE A 286 9.01 1.99 3.38
CA PHE A 286 7.76 1.23 3.18
C PHE A 286 7.97 -0.08 2.41
N LEU A 287 8.80 -0.09 1.37
CA LEU A 287 9.13 -1.31 0.62
C LEU A 287 9.99 -2.30 1.42
N ALA A 288 10.70 -1.83 2.45
CA ALA A 288 11.44 -2.69 3.38
C ALA A 288 10.56 -3.18 4.56
N PHE A 289 9.37 -2.61 4.74
CA PHE A 289 8.50 -2.84 5.88
C PHE A 289 7.66 -4.10 5.70
N ALA A 290 7.49 -4.86 6.78
CA ALA A 290 6.48 -5.91 6.84
C ALA A 290 5.09 -5.26 6.96
N VAL A 291 4.47 -4.96 5.81
CA VAL A 291 3.19 -4.25 5.76
C VAL A 291 2.10 -5.10 6.43
N GLY A 292 1.62 -4.63 7.58
CA GLY A 292 0.56 -5.27 8.36
C GLY A 292 -0.72 -4.41 8.45
N PRO A 293 -1.74 -4.90 9.18
CA PRO A 293 -3.01 -4.20 9.35
C PRO A 293 -2.84 -2.78 9.89
N VAL A 294 -1.83 -2.52 10.75
CA VAL A 294 -1.52 -1.20 11.36
C VAL A 294 -1.48 -0.02 10.36
N LYS A 295 -1.30 -0.29 9.06
CA LYS A 295 -1.42 0.71 7.99
C LYS A 295 -2.75 1.48 8.03
N HIS A 296 -3.86 0.88 8.50
CA HIS A 296 -5.15 1.57 8.58
C HIS A 296 -5.13 2.77 9.54
N LEU A 297 -4.40 2.68 10.66
CA LEU A 297 -4.23 3.80 11.59
C LEU A 297 -3.54 4.98 10.90
N TYR A 298 -2.53 4.69 10.07
CA TYR A 298 -1.90 5.71 9.23
C TYR A 298 -2.90 6.27 8.22
N LEU A 299 -3.64 5.44 7.49
CA LEU A 299 -4.61 5.90 6.49
C LEU A 299 -5.70 6.79 7.10
N GLN A 300 -6.19 6.47 8.30
CA GLN A 300 -7.17 7.26 9.05
C GLN A 300 -6.57 8.52 9.69
N GLY A 301 -5.24 8.67 9.71
CA GLY A 301 -4.56 9.81 10.31
C GLY A 301 -4.47 9.74 11.84
N ALA A 302 -4.72 8.58 12.44
CA ALA A 302 -4.56 8.35 13.87
C ALA A 302 -3.08 8.34 14.29
N ILE A 303 -2.18 7.95 13.39
CA ILE A 303 -0.73 7.99 13.56
C ILE A 303 -0.05 8.49 12.27
N GLY A 304 1.16 9.02 12.39
CA GLY A 304 2.02 9.42 11.28
C GLY A 304 2.73 8.25 10.59
N PHE A 305 3.42 8.55 9.48
CA PHE A 305 4.11 7.53 8.68
C PHE A 305 5.22 6.80 9.46
N GLN A 306 6.09 7.54 10.16
CA GLN A 306 7.17 6.94 10.95
C GLN A 306 6.62 6.16 12.17
N GLU A 307 5.52 6.65 12.77
CA GLU A 307 4.81 5.92 13.82
C GLU A 307 4.22 4.60 13.31
N MET A 308 3.70 4.55 12.08
CA MET A 308 3.21 3.31 11.46
C MET A 308 4.34 2.28 11.29
N LEU A 309 5.49 2.71 10.76
CA LEU A 309 6.66 1.84 10.62
C LEU A 309 7.12 1.32 11.99
N PHE A 310 7.17 2.19 13.00
CA PHE A 310 7.49 1.80 14.37
C PHE A 310 6.47 0.82 14.94
N ALA A 311 5.17 1.10 14.79
CA ALA A 311 4.09 0.30 15.34
C ALA A 311 4.08 -1.13 14.78
N GLY A 312 4.25 -1.31 13.46
CA GLY A 312 4.33 -2.67 12.88
C GLY A 312 5.53 -3.45 13.42
N ASN A 313 6.69 -2.80 13.54
CA ASN A 313 7.85 -3.42 14.17
C ASN A 313 7.62 -3.75 15.66
N ALA A 314 6.90 -2.89 16.39
CA ALA A 314 6.56 -3.08 17.81
C ALA A 314 5.53 -4.21 18.02
N ILE A 315 4.56 -4.36 17.12
CA ILE A 315 3.58 -5.45 17.12
C ILE A 315 4.29 -6.78 16.89
N ASP A 316 5.10 -6.89 15.84
CA ASP A 316 5.83 -8.13 15.51
C ASP A 316 6.85 -8.49 16.58
N PHE A 317 7.56 -7.49 17.12
CA PHE A 317 8.44 -7.64 18.28
C PHE A 317 7.68 -8.22 19.47
N THR A 318 6.56 -7.60 19.84
CA THR A 318 5.77 -8.03 20.99
C THR A 318 5.26 -9.45 20.77
N HIS A 319 4.69 -9.76 19.60
CA HIS A 319 4.21 -11.11 19.30
C HIS A 319 5.31 -12.17 19.37
N LEU A 320 6.53 -11.84 18.92
CA LEU A 320 7.62 -12.80 18.91
C LEU A 320 8.22 -13.07 20.28
N PHE A 321 8.27 -12.05 21.15
CA PHE A 321 9.04 -12.10 22.40
C PHE A 321 8.19 -12.10 23.67
N ILE A 322 6.91 -11.73 23.63
CA ILE A 322 6.09 -11.62 24.84
C ILE A 322 5.94 -12.97 25.55
N PHE A 323 6.05 -12.91 26.87
CA PHE A 323 5.80 -14.02 27.79
C PHE A 323 5.14 -13.45 29.05
N LYS A 324 4.45 -14.32 29.79
CA LYS A 324 3.74 -13.93 31.00
C LYS A 324 4.71 -13.72 32.17
N GLU A 325 4.98 -12.46 32.50
CA GLU A 325 5.96 -12.12 33.55
C GLU A 325 5.47 -12.41 34.97
N SER A 326 4.15 -12.39 35.20
CA SER A 326 3.52 -12.48 36.52
C SER A 326 3.66 -13.87 37.18
N GLU A 327 3.71 -14.94 36.38
CA GLU A 327 3.78 -16.33 36.85
C GLU A 327 5.21 -16.90 36.81
N ASN A 328 6.18 -16.15 36.29
CA ASN A 328 7.57 -16.59 36.10
C ASN A 328 8.25 -17.07 37.38
N PHE A 329 7.89 -16.56 38.56
CA PHE A 329 8.50 -17.00 39.82
C PHE A 329 8.09 -18.43 40.16
N THR A 330 6.79 -18.72 40.14
CA THR A 330 6.24 -20.05 40.42
C THR A 330 6.69 -21.04 39.36
N ASP A 331 6.66 -20.66 38.08
CA ASP A 331 7.13 -21.53 37.00
C ASP A 331 8.62 -21.82 37.09
N ARG A 332 9.43 -20.88 37.58
CA ARG A 332 10.87 -21.11 37.84
C ARG A 332 11.06 -22.11 38.96
N GLU A 333 10.34 -21.95 40.06
CA GLU A 333 10.39 -22.87 41.19
C GLU A 333 10.00 -24.30 40.75
N ILE A 334 8.95 -24.44 39.96
CA ILE A 334 8.57 -25.73 39.37
C ILE A 334 9.71 -26.28 38.51
N LEU A 335 10.26 -25.46 37.60
CA LEU A 335 11.31 -25.89 36.67
C LEU A 335 12.62 -26.28 37.38
N GLU A 336 12.99 -25.60 38.47
CA GLU A 336 14.16 -25.92 39.30
C GLU A 336 13.99 -27.24 40.05
N ASN A 337 12.77 -27.55 40.49
CA ASN A 337 12.44 -28.79 41.20
C ASN A 337 12.28 -30.02 40.29
N LEU A 338 12.20 -29.84 38.97
CA LEU A 338 12.18 -30.97 38.03
C LEU A 338 13.56 -31.67 37.99
N ALA A 339 13.56 -32.99 38.19
CA ALA A 339 14.78 -33.78 38.33
C ALA A 339 15.51 -34.03 37.00
N SER A 340 14.77 -34.25 35.92
CA SER A 340 15.33 -34.56 34.59
C SER A 340 15.42 -33.33 33.71
N ARG A 341 16.50 -33.25 32.90
CA ARG A 341 16.66 -32.24 31.86
C ARG A 341 15.51 -32.30 30.84
N ASP A 342 15.07 -33.49 30.45
CA ASP A 342 13.99 -33.67 29.47
C ASP A 342 12.66 -33.13 30.00
N GLN A 343 12.41 -33.28 31.31
CA GLN A 343 11.23 -32.72 31.95
C GLN A 343 11.26 -31.19 31.95
N ARG A 344 12.42 -30.59 32.25
CA ARG A 344 12.61 -29.13 32.20
C ARG A 344 12.39 -28.59 30.79
N GLU A 345 12.98 -29.24 29.77
CA GLU A 345 12.80 -28.86 28.37
C GLU A 345 11.33 -29.01 27.92
N ALA A 346 10.66 -30.09 28.32
CA ALA A 346 9.24 -30.30 28.02
C ALA A 346 8.33 -29.26 28.71
N PHE A 347 8.61 -28.92 29.96
CA PHE A 347 7.87 -27.88 30.70
C PHE A 347 8.07 -26.51 30.06
N ALA A 348 9.31 -26.09 29.81
CA ALA A 348 9.61 -24.82 29.14
C ALA A 348 8.92 -24.71 27.78
N LYS A 349 8.93 -25.80 26.98
CA LYS A 349 8.23 -25.84 25.69
C LYS A 349 6.71 -25.69 25.84
N ARG A 350 6.11 -26.27 26.87
CA ARG A 350 4.67 -26.12 27.15
C ARG A 350 4.32 -24.69 27.56
N ILE A 351 5.09 -24.08 28.45
CA ILE A 351 4.91 -22.67 28.85
C ILE A 351 5.06 -21.75 27.64
N GLN A 352 6.12 -21.93 26.84
CA GLN A 352 6.32 -21.16 25.62
C GLN A 352 5.14 -21.31 24.64
N SER A 353 4.62 -22.53 24.48
CA SER A 353 3.47 -22.79 23.60
C SER A 353 2.20 -22.13 24.14
N SER A 354 1.99 -22.21 25.46
CA SER A 354 0.87 -21.54 26.13
C SER A 354 0.93 -20.03 25.95
N ASN A 355 2.09 -19.40 26.19
CA ASN A 355 2.28 -17.97 25.98
C ASN A 355 1.95 -17.55 24.55
N LYS A 356 2.41 -18.31 23.54
CA LYS A 356 2.09 -18.04 22.13
C LYS A 356 0.60 -18.16 21.82
N SER A 357 -0.11 -19.08 22.47
CA SER A 357 -1.56 -19.21 22.32
C SER A 357 -2.31 -18.08 23.01
N THR A 358 -1.84 -17.61 24.17
CA THR A 358 -2.43 -16.49 24.92
C THR A 358 -2.25 -15.17 24.17
N TYR A 359 -1.02 -14.84 23.76
CA TYR A 359 -0.68 -13.59 23.10
C TYR A 359 -0.63 -13.75 21.57
N SER A 360 -1.76 -14.08 20.97
CA SER A 360 -1.84 -14.22 19.51
C SER A 360 -1.55 -12.89 18.80
N ALA A 361 -1.00 -12.95 17.58
CA ALA A 361 -0.79 -11.77 16.73
C ALA A 361 -2.06 -10.93 16.56
N ARG A 362 -3.22 -11.59 16.40
CA ARG A 362 -4.52 -10.94 16.28
C ARG A 362 -4.88 -10.13 17.53
N LEU A 363 -4.70 -10.71 18.73
CA LEU A 363 -4.99 -10.02 19.98
C LEU A 363 -4.13 -8.77 20.15
N ILE A 364 -2.83 -8.87 19.84
CA ILE A 364 -1.89 -7.75 19.93
C ILE A 364 -2.29 -6.64 18.95
N GLN A 365 -2.57 -7.00 17.70
CA GLN A 365 -3.01 -6.05 16.68
C GLN A 365 -4.30 -5.34 17.10
N GLU A 366 -5.36 -6.08 17.47
CA GLU A 366 -6.64 -5.50 17.90
C GLU A 366 -6.50 -4.60 19.14
N THR A 367 -5.56 -4.93 20.04
CA THR A 367 -5.25 -4.11 21.22
C THR A 367 -4.56 -2.81 20.82
N VAL A 368 -3.62 -2.85 19.88
CA VAL A 368 -2.96 -1.63 19.37
C VAL A 368 -3.94 -0.75 18.59
N ASP A 369 -4.79 -1.34 17.77
CA ASP A 369 -5.76 -0.60 16.94
C ASP A 369 -6.76 0.21 17.77
N LYS A 370 -7.13 -0.30 18.94
CA LYS A 370 -8.02 0.39 19.89
C LYS A 370 -7.31 1.48 20.70
N HIS A 371 -5.99 1.50 20.73
CA HIS A 371 -5.18 2.38 21.57
C HIS A 371 -3.98 3.00 20.82
N PRO A 372 -4.21 3.69 19.69
CA PRO A 372 -3.15 4.31 18.89
C PRO A 372 -2.38 5.38 19.67
N ASP A 373 -3.00 6.02 20.66
CA ASP A 373 -2.37 7.02 21.52
C ASP A 373 -1.19 6.47 22.32
N LEU A 374 -1.20 5.17 22.66
CA LEU A 374 -0.08 4.52 23.33
C LEU A 374 1.12 4.33 22.39
N ILE A 375 0.88 4.13 21.09
CA ILE A 375 1.96 4.16 20.08
C ILE A 375 2.56 5.56 19.99
N SER A 376 1.70 6.59 19.96
CA SER A 376 2.15 7.99 19.95
C SER A 376 2.83 8.42 21.24
N PHE A 377 2.67 7.68 22.35
CA PHE A 377 3.50 7.85 23.53
C PHE A 377 4.89 7.22 23.35
N LEU A 378 4.96 6.01 22.78
CA LEU A 378 6.20 5.25 22.65
C LEU A 378 7.14 5.79 21.56
N TYR A 379 6.60 6.19 20.40
CA TYR A 379 7.42 6.59 19.25
C TYR A 379 8.32 7.81 19.53
N PRO A 380 7.86 8.90 20.17
CA PRO A 380 8.74 10.03 20.48
C PRO A 380 9.92 9.66 21.39
N LEU A 381 9.74 8.69 22.30
CA LEU A 381 10.83 8.18 23.14
C LEU A 381 11.86 7.42 22.30
N PHE A 382 11.37 6.56 21.40
CA PHE A 382 12.20 5.83 20.44
C PHE A 382 12.97 6.79 19.52
N GLU A 383 12.30 7.80 18.99
CA GLU A 383 12.89 8.81 18.11
C GLU A 383 13.97 9.62 18.80
N ARG A 384 13.70 10.15 20.00
CA ARG A 384 14.72 10.85 20.81
C ARG A 384 15.90 9.95 21.16
N LYS A 385 15.69 8.63 21.29
CA LYS A 385 16.77 7.68 21.59
C LYS A 385 17.62 7.38 20.37
N PHE A 386 17.03 7.19 19.18
CA PHE A 386 17.74 6.62 18.02
C PHE A 386 17.90 7.55 16.81
N SER A 387 17.01 8.52 16.57
CA SER A 387 17.06 9.39 15.39
C SER A 387 18.38 10.16 15.30
N PRO A 388 19.17 10.05 14.21
CA PRO A 388 20.40 10.82 14.01
C PRO A 388 20.20 12.33 14.15
N GLY A 389 19.02 12.83 13.76
CA GLY A 389 18.65 14.25 13.82
C GLY A 389 18.04 14.71 15.14
N ALA A 390 17.97 13.84 16.17
CA ALA A 390 17.40 14.23 17.46
C ALA A 390 18.23 15.33 18.13
N ALA A 391 17.62 16.49 18.37
CA ALA A 391 18.27 17.65 19.00
C ALA A 391 18.72 17.36 20.44
N THR A 392 17.99 16.51 21.17
CA THR A 392 18.33 16.10 22.53
C THR A 392 18.06 14.61 22.70
N ARG A 393 19.13 13.85 22.90
CA ARG A 393 19.04 12.42 23.22
C ARG A 393 18.41 12.25 24.60
N ILE A 394 17.45 11.35 24.69
CA ILE A 394 16.84 10.96 25.96
C ILE A 394 17.84 10.13 26.79
N SER A 395 17.95 10.42 28.09
CA SER A 395 18.80 9.63 29.00
C SER A 395 18.07 8.38 29.49
N GLU A 396 18.80 7.39 30.02
CA GLU A 396 18.17 6.18 30.57
C GLU A 396 17.31 6.52 31.80
N GLU A 397 17.71 7.49 32.64
CA GLU A 397 16.90 7.94 33.79
C GLU A 397 15.58 8.59 33.35
N GLU A 398 15.59 9.31 32.22
CA GLU A 398 14.37 9.88 31.65
C GLU A 398 13.47 8.79 31.05
N ILE A 399 14.04 7.76 30.43
CA ILE A 399 13.28 6.58 29.98
C ILE A 399 12.63 5.88 31.17
N ASP A 400 13.35 5.67 32.27
CA ASP A 400 12.81 5.04 33.48
C ASP A 400 11.67 5.87 34.08
N ARG A 401 11.81 7.20 34.11
CA ARG A 401 10.72 8.09 34.54
C ARG A 401 9.51 7.98 33.61
N LYS A 402 9.73 7.93 32.30
CA LYS A 402 8.66 7.80 31.29
C LYS A 402 8.00 6.42 31.33
N TRP A 403 8.74 5.38 31.69
CA TRP A 403 8.19 4.06 31.99
C TRP A 403 7.20 4.14 33.15
N LEU A 404 7.55 4.77 34.28
CA LEU A 404 6.63 4.90 35.41
C LEU A 404 5.36 5.70 35.09
N GLU A 405 5.46 6.70 34.21
CA GLU A 405 4.31 7.43 33.68
C GLU A 405 3.43 6.52 32.81
N PHE A 406 4.05 5.80 31.88
CA PHE A 406 3.36 4.89 30.97
C PHE A 406 2.66 3.75 31.71
N ASP A 407 3.34 3.13 32.68
CA ASP A 407 2.83 2.03 33.51
C ASP A 407 1.55 2.42 34.25
N LYS A 408 1.49 3.64 34.81
CA LYS A 408 0.27 4.17 35.43
C LYS A 408 -0.88 4.32 34.44
N ILE A 409 -0.59 4.81 33.23
CA ILE A 409 -1.60 4.98 32.17
C ILE A 409 -2.19 3.62 31.80
N ILE A 410 -1.33 2.63 31.52
CA ILE A 410 -1.79 1.30 31.08
C ILE A 410 -2.46 0.52 32.23
N ALA A 411 -1.97 0.63 33.47
CA ALA A 411 -2.57 -0.04 34.62
C ALA A 411 -4.00 0.45 34.88
N SER A 412 -4.24 1.76 34.77
CA SER A 412 -5.59 2.32 34.91
C SER A 412 -6.48 1.95 33.71
N ARG A 413 -5.94 1.93 32.50
CA ARG A 413 -6.70 1.71 31.26
C ARG A 413 -7.17 0.26 31.11
N PHE A 414 -6.36 -0.67 31.57
CA PHE A 414 -6.56 -2.11 31.35
C PHE A 414 -6.94 -2.86 32.62
N ILE A 415 -7.59 -2.17 33.59
CA ILE A 415 -8.01 -2.77 34.87
C ILE A 415 -8.86 -4.03 34.69
N ASP A 416 -9.76 -4.02 33.70
CA ASP A 416 -10.65 -5.15 33.36
C ASP A 416 -10.12 -5.99 32.19
N PHE A 417 -8.93 -5.66 31.66
CA PHE A 417 -8.32 -6.38 30.54
C PHE A 417 -6.81 -6.61 30.77
N PRO A 418 -6.44 -7.55 31.67
CA PRO A 418 -5.04 -7.77 32.06
C PRO A 418 -4.09 -8.05 30.89
N LEU A 419 -4.58 -8.73 29.84
CA LEU A 419 -3.77 -9.01 28.65
C LEU A 419 -3.33 -7.72 27.93
N GLY A 420 -4.20 -6.69 27.87
CA GLY A 420 -3.84 -5.40 27.27
C GLY A 420 -2.74 -4.68 28.04
N TYR A 421 -2.80 -4.76 29.38
CA TYR A 421 -1.72 -4.26 30.24
C TYR A 421 -0.41 -4.97 29.95
N GLU A 422 -0.40 -6.31 29.93
CA GLU A 422 0.79 -7.12 29.68
C GLU A 422 1.38 -6.85 28.28
N ILE A 423 0.53 -6.72 27.26
CA ILE A 423 0.92 -6.41 25.88
C ILE A 423 1.67 -5.07 25.83
N PHE A 424 1.09 -3.98 26.34
CA PHE A 424 1.73 -2.68 26.24
C PHE A 424 2.93 -2.52 27.19
N LYS A 425 2.87 -3.14 28.38
CA LYS A 425 4.03 -3.25 29.28
C LYS A 425 5.21 -3.90 28.57
N PHE A 426 4.97 -5.03 27.89
CA PHE A 426 6.02 -5.71 27.14
C PHE A 426 6.47 -4.90 25.92
N MET A 427 5.53 -4.28 25.19
CA MET A 427 5.82 -3.47 24.01
C MET A 427 6.75 -2.29 24.33
N PHE A 428 6.65 -1.68 25.51
CA PHE A 428 7.58 -0.62 25.95
C PHE A 428 9.06 -1.05 25.89
N LYS A 429 9.35 -2.36 26.03
CA LYS A 429 10.71 -2.89 25.92
C LYS A 429 11.35 -2.65 24.57
N ILE A 430 10.59 -2.41 23.49
CA ILE A 430 11.18 -2.01 22.21
C ILE A 430 11.93 -0.69 22.32
N VAL A 431 11.52 0.20 23.22
CA VAL A 431 12.21 1.46 23.50
C VAL A 431 13.32 1.23 24.53
N GLY A 432 12.97 0.65 25.68
CA GLY A 432 13.89 0.54 26.82
C GLY A 432 15.04 -0.44 26.60
N CYS A 433 14.83 -1.51 25.84
CA CYS A 433 15.79 -2.61 25.68
C CYS A 433 16.51 -2.61 24.33
N THR A 434 16.15 -1.73 23.39
CA THR A 434 16.91 -1.57 22.15
C THR A 434 18.24 -0.88 22.46
N LEU A 435 19.33 -1.49 22.02
CA LEU A 435 20.69 -0.97 22.11
C LEU A 435 21.09 -0.23 20.83
N LYS A 436 20.73 -0.78 19.66
CA LYS A 436 21.02 -0.22 18.33
C LYS A 436 19.93 -0.62 17.35
N THR A 437 19.68 0.24 16.36
CA THR A 437 18.72 -0.03 15.29
C THR A 437 19.18 0.61 13.97
N ASN A 438 18.76 0.05 12.84
CA ASN A 438 18.92 0.68 11.53
C ASN A 438 17.68 1.50 11.11
N PHE A 439 16.68 1.70 11.97
CA PHE A 439 15.39 2.32 11.65
C PHE A 439 15.51 3.59 10.79
N TYR A 440 16.47 4.46 11.12
CA TYR A 440 16.71 5.75 10.45
C TYR A 440 17.76 5.72 9.34
N LYS A 441 18.30 4.54 8.97
CA LYS A 441 19.21 4.45 7.80
C LYS A 441 18.41 4.59 6.51
N GLU A 442 18.91 5.34 5.53
CA GLU A 442 18.20 5.49 4.25
C GLU A 442 18.16 4.17 3.47
N GLU A 443 19.31 3.49 3.36
CA GLU A 443 19.42 2.21 2.66
C GLU A 443 19.24 1.03 3.62
N LYS A 444 18.14 0.29 3.46
CA LYS A 444 17.86 -0.93 4.20
C LYS A 444 16.95 -1.88 3.40
N ARG A 445 17.13 -3.19 3.61
CA ARG A 445 16.23 -4.25 3.08
C ARG A 445 15.17 -4.68 4.11
N SER A 446 15.45 -4.42 5.37
CA SER A 446 14.61 -4.76 6.52
C SER A 446 14.96 -3.84 7.70
N PHE A 447 14.05 -3.76 8.65
CA PHE A 447 14.29 -3.14 9.95
C PHE A 447 15.02 -4.12 10.86
N ALA A 448 16.02 -3.64 11.57
CA ALA A 448 16.87 -4.46 12.43
C ALA A 448 17.06 -3.77 13.78
N PHE A 449 16.93 -4.56 14.84
CA PHE A 449 17.04 -4.13 16.22
C PHE A 449 17.97 -5.05 16.97
N ARG A 450 18.92 -4.47 17.71
CA ARG A 450 19.75 -5.20 18.67
C ARG A 450 19.21 -4.93 20.06
N PHE A 451 18.81 -5.96 20.78
CA PHE A 451 18.25 -5.88 22.12
C PHE A 451 19.22 -6.40 23.19
N ASP A 452 18.95 -6.04 24.45
CA ASP A 452 19.47 -6.71 25.64
C ASP A 452 18.59 -7.88 26.11
N ASN A 453 19.04 -8.61 27.13
CA ASN A 453 18.40 -9.84 27.60
C ASN A 453 17.03 -9.69 28.27
N ARG A 454 16.60 -8.47 28.63
CA ARG A 454 15.32 -8.25 29.34
C ARG A 454 14.09 -8.61 28.50
N ILE A 455 14.26 -8.82 27.19
CA ILE A 455 13.19 -9.26 26.28
C ILE A 455 13.04 -10.78 26.21
N LEU A 456 13.97 -11.56 26.78
CA LEU A 456 13.94 -13.02 26.73
C LEU A 456 13.26 -13.59 27.96
N ASP A 457 12.50 -14.67 27.74
CA ASP A 457 11.87 -15.41 28.82
C ASP A 457 12.94 -16.04 29.73
N PRO A 458 13.03 -15.64 31.00
CA PRO A 458 14.00 -16.19 31.94
C PRO A 458 13.85 -17.70 32.22
N LEU A 459 12.69 -18.30 31.94
CA LEU A 459 12.44 -19.74 32.05
C LEU A 459 13.08 -20.52 30.92
N VAL A 460 13.04 -19.96 29.72
CA VAL A 460 13.58 -20.57 28.49
C VAL A 460 15.08 -20.28 28.38
N PHE A 461 15.49 -19.07 28.74
CA PHE A 461 16.87 -18.59 28.63
C PHE A 461 17.49 -18.43 30.02
N ASN A 462 18.07 -19.52 30.53
CA ASN A 462 18.76 -19.54 31.83
C ASN A 462 20.22 -19.06 31.77
N ARG A 463 20.70 -18.66 30.59
CA ARG A 463 22.05 -18.12 30.35
C ARG A 463 21.96 -16.78 29.66
N PHE A 464 22.94 -15.93 29.93
CA PHE A 464 23.07 -14.64 29.26
C PHE A 464 23.29 -14.81 27.76
N VAL A 465 22.52 -14.09 26.95
CA VAL A 465 22.69 -14.00 25.49
C VAL A 465 23.42 -12.70 25.17
N PHE A 466 24.57 -12.80 24.51
CA PHE A 466 25.47 -11.66 24.25
C PHE A 466 24.95 -10.70 23.18
N GLY A 467 24.07 -11.18 22.31
CA GLY A 467 23.46 -10.37 21.27
C GLY A 467 22.15 -10.97 20.82
N ILE A 468 21.09 -10.17 20.90
CA ILE A 468 19.77 -10.52 20.41
C ILE A 468 19.47 -9.59 19.25
N PHE A 469 19.38 -10.17 18.05
CA PHE A 469 19.04 -9.42 16.85
C PHE A 469 17.65 -9.85 16.39
N PHE A 470 16.80 -8.86 16.18
CA PHE A 470 15.50 -9.00 15.55
C PHE A 470 15.54 -8.29 14.22
N VAL A 471 15.22 -9.00 13.15
CA VAL A 471 15.20 -8.48 11.79
C VAL A 471 13.80 -8.69 11.24
N ASN A 472 13.12 -7.60 10.91
CA ASN A 472 11.76 -7.62 10.40
C ASN A 472 11.70 -6.88 9.07
N GLY A 473 11.28 -7.56 8.01
CA GLY A 473 11.15 -6.96 6.69
C GLY A 473 10.04 -7.57 5.87
N HIS A 474 9.79 -6.97 4.72
CA HIS A 474 8.68 -7.32 3.82
C HIS A 474 8.51 -8.83 3.55
N TYR A 475 9.62 -9.56 3.34
CA TYR A 475 9.55 -10.99 3.00
C TYR A 475 9.57 -11.93 4.19
N SER A 476 10.22 -11.52 5.28
CA SER A 476 10.45 -12.40 6.42
C SER A 476 10.79 -11.62 7.67
N CYS A 477 10.48 -12.27 8.78
CA CYS A 477 10.86 -11.85 10.11
C CYS A 477 11.72 -12.96 10.73
N GLY A 478 12.78 -12.58 11.43
CA GLY A 478 13.76 -13.53 11.95
C GLY A 478 14.51 -13.00 13.16
N THR A 479 15.10 -13.94 13.91
CA THR A 479 15.96 -13.62 15.05
C THR A 479 17.30 -14.31 14.94
N HIS A 480 18.32 -13.64 15.47
CA HIS A 480 19.64 -14.22 15.63
C HIS A 480 20.10 -13.99 17.07
N LEU A 481 20.31 -15.09 17.80
CA LEU A 481 20.71 -15.09 19.21
C LEU A 481 22.15 -15.58 19.33
N ARG A 482 23.00 -14.82 20.01
CA ARG A 482 24.40 -15.15 20.24
C ARG A 482 24.62 -15.60 21.67
N ALA A 483 24.90 -16.89 21.87
CA ALA A 483 25.20 -17.46 23.20
C ALA A 483 26.64 -17.17 23.68
N ALA A 484 27.49 -16.59 22.84
CA ALA A 484 28.84 -16.14 23.14
C ALA A 484 29.16 -14.89 22.31
N ASP A 485 30.21 -14.15 22.68
CA ASP A 485 30.66 -12.96 21.93
C ASP A 485 31.02 -13.30 20.47
N ILE A 486 31.77 -14.40 20.28
CA ILE A 486 31.97 -15.06 18.99
C ILE A 486 31.06 -16.31 18.94
N ALA A 487 29.84 -16.14 18.47
CA ALA A 487 28.89 -17.24 18.32
C ALA A 487 29.13 -18.02 17.01
N ARG A 488 29.10 -19.35 17.10
CA ARG A 488 29.00 -20.27 15.95
C ARG A 488 27.67 -20.99 16.04
N GLY A 489 26.86 -20.97 14.99
CA GLY A 489 25.53 -21.58 14.98
C GLY A 489 24.89 -21.55 13.60
N GLY A 490 23.88 -22.40 13.39
CA GLY A 490 23.10 -22.44 12.15
C GLY A 490 22.05 -21.33 12.09
N LEU A 491 21.68 -20.94 10.87
CA LEU A 491 20.48 -20.13 10.60
C LEU A 491 19.28 -21.09 10.51
N ARG A 492 18.17 -20.73 11.15
CA ARG A 492 16.92 -21.50 11.09
C ARG A 492 15.82 -20.64 10.51
#